data_AF-A0A3B0V3I3-F1
#
_entry.id   AF-A0A3B0V3I3-F1
#
_cell.length_a   1.000
_cell.length_b   1.000
_cell.length_c   1.000
_cell.angle_alpha   90.00
_cell.angle_beta   90.00
_cell.angle_gamma   90.00
#
_symmetry.space_group_name_H-M   'P 1'
#
loop_
_entity.id
_entity.type
_entity.pdbx_description
1 polymer ?
#
loop_
_entity_poly.entity_id
_entity_poly.type
_entity_poly.pdbx_seq_one_letter_code
_entity_poly.pdbx_strand_id
1 'polypeptide(L)'
;MKKVTVIYIGISFVLAILIFVWGYNFLKGKDLFSKQTILYSRYHKIDGLVTANPVTINGKQVGSVNKIYFAPDHSGDLIVT
;
A
#
# COMPACT_ATOMS: atom_id res chain seq x y z
N MET A 1 22.22 14.30 -38.71
CA MET A 1 22.10 14.56 -37.26
C MET A 1 20.71 14.11 -36.79
N LYS A 2 20.55 12.85 -36.34
CA LYS A 2 19.25 12.28 -35.90
C LYS A 2 19.30 11.62 -34.50
N LYS A 3 20.48 11.61 -33.85
CA LYS A 3 20.70 10.91 -32.57
C LYS A 3 19.90 11.50 -31.40
N VAL A 4 19.63 12.81 -31.43
CA VAL A 4 18.95 13.52 -30.33
C VAL A 4 17.50 13.05 -30.17
N THR A 5 16.78 12.79 -31.27
CA THR A 5 15.38 12.33 -31.24
C THR A 5 15.24 10.96 -30.57
N VAL A 6 16.17 10.04 -30.84
CA VAL A 6 16.16 8.70 -30.22
C VAL A 6 16.39 8.81 -28.71
N ILE A 7 17.25 9.73 -28.27
CA ILE A 7 17.49 9.99 -26.84
C ILE A 7 16.21 10.54 -26.16
N TYR A 8 15.51 11.49 -26.78
CA TYR A 8 14.27 12.03 -26.23
C TYR A 8 13.15 10.97 -26.12
N ILE A 9 13.02 10.09 -27.11
CA ILE A 9 12.06 8.99 -27.08
C ILE A 9 12.40 8.01 -25.95
N GLY A 10 13.69 7.64 -25.81
CA GLY A 10 14.15 6.78 -24.73
C GLY A 10 13.88 7.36 -23.34
N ILE A 11 14.19 8.65 -23.14
CA ILE A 11 13.93 9.35 -21.86
C ILE A 11 12.42 9.40 -21.57
N SER A 12 11.58 9.69 -22.56
CA SER A 12 10.12 9.71 -22.39
C SER A 12 9.60 8.35 -21.92
N PHE A 13 10.12 7.26 -22.49
CA PHE A 13 9.73 5.91 -22.10
C PHE A 13 10.12 5.57 -20.66
N VAL A 14 11.35 5.93 -20.25
CA VAL A 14 11.81 5.77 -18.87
C VAL A 14 10.97 6.61 -17.91
N LEU A 15 10.65 7.86 -18.27
CA LEU A 15 9.83 8.75 -17.47
C LEU A 15 8.41 8.19 -17.29
N ALA A 16 7.82 7.64 -18.35
CA ALA A 16 6.51 7.01 -18.30
C ALA A 16 6.49 5.82 -17.33
N ILE A 17 7.53 4.96 -17.36
CA ILE A 17 7.66 3.83 -16.43
C ILE A 17 7.79 4.32 -14.99
N LEU A 18 8.62 5.35 -14.74
CA LEU A 18 8.79 5.93 -13.41
C LEU A 18 7.47 6.48 -12.85
N ILE A 19 6.74 7.26 -13.65
CA ILE A 19 5.43 7.81 -13.28
C ILE A 19 4.43 6.68 -13.06
N PHE A 20 4.45 5.64 -13.89
CA PHE A 20 3.54 4.49 -13.75
C PHE A 20 3.78 3.73 -12.43
N VAL A 21 5.05 3.41 -12.12
CA VAL A 21 5.39 2.72 -10.86
C VAL A 21 5.04 3.59 -9.65
N TRP A 22 5.31 4.89 -9.71
CA TRP A 22 4.96 5.81 -8.65
C TRP A 22 3.43 5.92 -8.47
N GLY A 23 2.69 6.14 -9.57
CA GLY A 23 1.24 6.26 -9.57
C GLY A 23 0.52 4.99 -9.13
N TYR A 24 1.02 3.81 -9.51
CA TYR A 24 0.48 2.54 -9.04
C TYR A 24 0.58 2.39 -7.52
N ASN A 25 1.71 2.80 -6.93
CA ASN A 25 1.88 2.77 -5.48
C ASN A 25 1.00 3.83 -4.78
N PHE A 26 0.85 5.01 -5.37
CA PHE A 26 -0.06 6.05 -4.89
C PHE A 26 -1.53 5.56 -4.83
N LEU A 27 -2.01 4.89 -5.88
CA LEU A 27 -3.37 4.31 -5.90
C LEU A 27 -3.57 3.22 -4.85
N LYS A 28 -2.50 2.54 -4.42
CA LYS A 28 -2.55 1.59 -3.29
C LYS A 28 -2.52 2.26 -1.92
N GLY A 29 -2.52 3.59 -1.84
CA GLY A 29 -2.35 4.34 -0.59
C GLY A 29 -0.97 4.14 0.03
N LYS A 30 0.00 3.65 -0.74
CA LYS A 30 1.39 3.48 -0.33
C LYS A 30 2.17 4.71 -0.77
N ASP A 31 2.13 5.74 0.06
CA ASP A 31 2.96 6.92 -0.14
C ASP A 31 4.43 6.54 -0.02
N LEU A 32 5.15 6.55 -1.14
CA LEU A 32 6.59 6.25 -1.22
C LEU A 32 7.46 7.21 -0.40
N PHE A 33 6.91 8.37 -0.02
CA PHE A 33 7.60 9.42 0.72
C PHE A 33 7.08 9.60 2.16
N SER A 34 6.05 8.86 2.59
CA SER A 34 5.46 9.01 3.92
C SER A 34 5.99 7.95 4.88
N LYS A 35 6.27 8.35 6.13
CA LYS A 35 6.61 7.40 7.20
C LYS A 35 5.34 6.69 7.65
N GLN A 36 5.14 5.45 7.19
CA GLN A 36 4.03 4.61 7.62
C GLN A 36 4.45 3.79 8.83
N THR A 37 3.76 3.96 9.96
CA THR A 37 3.90 3.09 11.12
C THR A 37 2.92 1.94 10.99
N ILE A 38 3.46 0.72 10.93
CA ILE A 38 2.67 -0.51 10.87
C ILE A 38 2.42 -0.99 12.30
N LEU A 39 1.15 -1.14 12.67
CA LEU A 39 0.73 -1.66 13.96
C LEU A 39 0.13 -3.05 13.78
N TYR A 40 0.35 -3.93 14.75
CA TYR A 40 -0.17 -5.28 14.72
C TYR A 40 -1.21 -5.45 15.82
N SER A 41 -2.37 -5.97 15.45
CA SER A 41 -3.45 -6.27 16.38
C SER A 41 -3.88 -7.72 16.20
N ARG A 42 -4.00 -8.46 17.31
CA ARG A 42 -4.47 -9.84 17.32
C ARG A 42 -5.95 -9.90 17.69
N TYR A 43 -6.73 -10.65 16.92
CA TYR A 43 -8.16 -10.84 17.11
C TYR A 43 -8.53 -12.31 17.01
N HIS A 44 -9.43 -12.76 17.86
CA HIS A 44 -9.98 -14.12 17.76
C HIS A 44 -11.01 -14.25 16.62
N LYS A 45 -11.73 -13.16 16.33
CA LYS A 45 -12.75 -13.07 15.28
C LYS A 45 -12.77 -11.66 14.72
N ILE A 46 -12.95 -11.56 13.41
CA ILE A 46 -13.21 -10.29 12.72
C ILE A 46 -14.54 -10.42 11.97
N ASP A 47 -15.51 -9.57 12.29
CA ASP A 47 -16.84 -9.61 11.67
C ASP A 47 -16.87 -8.67 10.47
N GLY A 48 -16.49 -9.18 9.29
CA GLY A 48 -16.56 -8.43 8.03
C GLY A 48 -15.44 -7.40 7.83
N LEU A 49 -14.38 -7.45 8.64
CA LEU A 49 -13.20 -6.63 8.40
C LEU A 49 -12.49 -7.10 7.12
N VAL A 50 -12.30 -6.17 6.19
CA VAL A 50 -11.59 -6.43 4.93
C VAL A 50 -10.39 -5.51 4.80
N THR A 51 -9.44 -5.90 3.96
CA THR A 51 -8.31 -5.06 3.56
C THR A 51 -8.80 -3.73 3.01
N ALA A 52 -8.08 -2.65 3.30
CA ALA A 52 -8.37 -1.26 2.99
C ALA A 52 -9.51 -0.60 3.79
N ASN A 53 -10.16 -1.30 4.73
CA ASN A 53 -11.10 -0.66 5.64
C ASN A 53 -10.43 0.49 6.42
N PRO A 54 -11.08 1.65 6.57
CA PRO A 54 -10.53 2.78 7.30
C PRO A 54 -10.45 2.46 8.79
N VAL A 55 -9.29 2.69 9.40
CA VAL A 55 -9.11 2.64 10.85
C VAL A 55 -9.41 4.03 11.39
N THR A 56 -10.37 4.13 12.30
CA THR A 56 -10.80 5.39 12.91
C THR A 56 -10.55 5.41 14.40
N ILE A 57 -10.19 6.56 14.94
CA ILE A 57 -10.14 6.83 16.38
C ILE A 57 -11.06 8.01 16.63
N ASN A 58 -12.06 7.84 17.49
CA ASN A 58 -13.07 8.85 17.81
C ASN A 58 -13.73 9.46 16.54
N GLY A 59 -14.00 8.63 15.53
CA GLY A 59 -14.61 9.07 14.27
C GLY A 59 -13.67 9.74 13.25
N LYS A 60 -12.40 9.98 13.60
CA LYS A 60 -11.38 10.49 12.66
C LYS A 60 -10.60 9.33 12.06
N GLN A 61 -10.47 9.29 10.73
CA GLN A 61 -9.61 8.32 10.05
C GLN A 61 -8.14 8.58 10.38
N VAL A 62 -7.45 7.54 10.86
CA VAL A 62 -6.03 7.57 11.22
C VAL A 62 -5.20 6.60 10.39
N GLY A 63 -5.83 5.67 9.68
CA GLY A 63 -5.15 4.71 8.81
C GLY A 63 -6.12 3.83 8.04
N SER A 64 -5.60 2.71 7.53
CA SER A 64 -6.39 1.66 6.89
C SER A 64 -5.79 0.28 7.18
N VAL A 65 -6.62 -0.75 7.13
CA VAL A 65 -6.17 -2.14 7.26
C VAL A 65 -5.34 -2.51 6.03
N ASN A 66 -4.09 -2.88 6.23
CA ASN A 66 -3.16 -3.32 5.21
C ASN A 66 -3.29 -4.82 4.92
N LYS A 67 -3.27 -5.67 5.95
CA LYS A 67 -3.32 -7.13 5.78
C LYS A 67 -4.02 -7.82 6.95
N ILE A 68 -4.59 -8.98 6.63
CA ILE A 68 -5.23 -9.89 7.58
C ILE A 68 -4.71 -11.29 7.28
N TYR A 69 -4.16 -11.97 8.27
CA TYR A 69 -3.61 -13.33 8.12
C TYR A 69 -3.74 -14.12 9.43
N PHE A 70 -3.72 -15.45 9.33
CA PHE A 70 -3.77 -16.31 10.51
C PHE A 70 -2.45 -16.26 11.29
N ALA A 71 -2.55 -16.25 12.62
CA ALA A 71 -1.40 -16.35 13.50
C ALA A 71 -0.70 -17.71 13.30
N PRO A 72 0.65 -17.75 13.26
CA PRO A 72 1.42 -18.97 12.98
C PRO A 72 1.50 -19.95 14.16
N ASP A 73 0.76 -19.71 15.24
CA ASP A 73 0.78 -20.48 16.49
C ASP A 73 -0.38 -21.48 16.62
N HIS A 74 -1.11 -21.74 15.53
CA HIS A 74 -2.27 -22.64 15.49
C HIS A 74 -3.41 -22.25 16.45
N SER A 75 -3.42 -21.04 17.00
CA SER A 75 -4.50 -20.59 17.88
C SER A 75 -5.82 -20.34 17.14
N GLY A 76 -5.76 -20.21 15.81
CA GLY A 76 -6.89 -19.80 14.98
C GLY A 76 -7.11 -18.28 14.98
N ASP A 77 -6.28 -17.52 15.70
CA ASP A 77 -6.39 -16.06 15.75
C ASP A 77 -5.94 -15.42 14.44
N LEU A 78 -6.43 -14.20 14.22
CA LEU A 78 -6.14 -13.36 13.07
C LEU A 78 -5.26 -12.19 13.51
N ILE A 79 -4.18 -11.97 12.77
CA ILE A 79 -3.33 -10.79 12.91
C ILE A 79 -3.75 -9.81 11.83
N VAL A 80 -4.13 -8.62 12.28
CA VAL A 80 -4.51 -7.47 11.46
C VAL A 80 -3.37 -6.46 11.52
N THR A 81 -3.07 -5.88 10.38
CA THR A 81 -1.96 -4.95 10.16
C THR A 81 -2.43 -3.81 9.29
#